data_AF-A0A7S1RX85-F1
#
_entry.id   AF-A0A7S1RX85-F1
#
_cell.length_a   1.000
_cell.length_b   1.000
_cell.length_c   1.000
_cell.angle_alpha   90.00
_cell.angle_beta   90.00
_cell.angle_gamma   90.00
#
_symmetry.space_group_name_H-M   'P 1'
#
loop_
_entity.id
_entity.type
_entity.pdbx_description
1 polymer ?
#
loop_
_entity_poly.entity_id
_entity_poly.type
_entity_poly.pdbx_seq_one_letter_code
_entity_poly.pdbx_strand_id
1 'polypeptide(L)'
;DEVPKAWPGWTSRVGGKEARVRPSQDLRLLQYSGGANFKAHVDSGWACQALVYLNEDFSGGYTEFPNLDAKYRPRRGRALLWRSMVVGHRPAVPGSLDDHPAFHVAGAVVGGTKRVVSVHLVVT
;
A
#
# COMPACT_ATOMS: atom_id res chain seq x y z
N ASP A 1 -16.95 -18.83 18.41
CA ASP A 1 -15.65 -18.19 18.73
C ASP A 1 -15.40 -17.01 17.82
N GLU A 2 -14.99 -15.87 18.36
CA GLU A 2 -14.71 -14.66 17.58
C GLU A 2 -13.31 -14.74 16.95
N VAL A 3 -13.19 -14.42 15.67
CA VAL A 3 -11.89 -14.44 14.96
C VAL A 3 -11.00 -13.30 15.49
N PRO A 4 -9.77 -13.56 15.95
CA PRO A 4 -8.85 -12.51 16.40
C PRO A 4 -8.59 -11.46 15.32
N LYS A 5 -8.59 -10.18 15.70
CA LYS A 5 -8.34 -9.08 14.76
C LYS A 5 -6.89 -9.06 14.31
N ALA A 6 -6.66 -9.06 12.99
CA ALA A 6 -5.35 -8.75 12.42
C ALA A 6 -5.00 -7.29 12.76
N TRP A 7 -4.01 -7.11 13.64
CA TRP A 7 -3.60 -5.83 14.25
C TRP A 7 -4.61 -5.30 15.30
N PRO A 8 -4.58 -5.83 16.53
CA PRO A 8 -5.38 -5.26 17.61
C PRO A 8 -4.81 -3.90 18.06
N GLY A 9 -5.70 -2.98 18.43
CA GLY A 9 -5.35 -1.74 19.17
C GLY A 9 -4.73 -0.60 18.37
N TRP A 10 -4.19 -0.80 17.16
CA TRP A 10 -3.59 0.32 16.40
C TRP A 10 -4.64 1.34 15.98
N THR A 11 -5.86 0.91 15.61
CA THR A 11 -6.97 1.82 15.27
C THR A 11 -7.30 2.71 16.45
N SER A 12 -7.28 2.15 17.67
CA SER A 12 -7.54 2.91 18.89
C SER A 12 -6.44 3.91 19.25
N ARG A 13 -5.19 3.64 18.87
CA ARG A 13 -4.09 4.59 19.04
C ARG A 13 -4.19 5.78 18.09
N VAL A 14 -4.85 5.59 16.95
CA VAL A 14 -4.95 6.60 15.89
C VAL A 14 -6.23 7.43 16.02
N GLY A 15 -7.37 6.80 16.28
CA GLY A 15 -8.68 7.48 16.30
C GLY A 15 -9.49 7.27 17.57
N GLY A 16 -8.91 6.70 18.63
CA GLY A 16 -9.62 6.41 19.89
C GLY A 16 -10.47 5.13 19.87
N LYS A 17 -11.11 4.81 20.99
CA LYS A 17 -11.78 3.50 21.20
C LYS A 17 -12.88 3.17 20.18
N GLU A 18 -13.56 4.19 19.65
CA GLU A 18 -14.63 4.03 18.66
C GLU A 18 -14.17 4.07 17.21
N ALA A 19 -12.87 4.26 16.95
CA ALA A 19 -12.34 4.31 15.61
C ALA A 19 -12.71 3.06 14.80
N ARG A 20 -13.12 3.29 13.55
CA ARG A 20 -13.33 2.25 12.54
C ARG A 20 -12.41 2.52 11.36
N VAL A 21 -11.98 1.44 10.70
CA VAL A 21 -11.24 1.53 9.43
C VAL A 21 -12.16 1.07 8.32
N ARG A 22 -12.29 1.88 7.28
CA ARG A 22 -13.17 1.61 6.14
C ARG A 22 -12.48 1.96 4.84
N PRO A 23 -12.81 1.29 3.72
CA PRO A 23 -12.42 1.77 2.40
C PRO A 23 -12.88 3.22 2.22
N SER A 24 -12.04 4.06 1.62
CA SER A 24 -12.46 5.36 1.13
C SER A 24 -13.46 5.16 -0.01
N GLN A 25 -14.22 6.21 -0.32
CA GLN A 25 -15.07 6.21 -1.53
C GLN A 25 -14.25 6.32 -2.83
N ASP A 26 -12.95 6.61 -2.73
CA ASP A 26 -12.02 6.80 -3.85
C ASP A 26 -11.24 5.50 -4.12
N LEU A 27 -11.89 4.58 -4.83
CA LEU A 27 -11.28 3.35 -5.34
C LEU A 27 -10.70 3.63 -6.73
N ARG A 28 -9.40 3.36 -6.91
CA ARG A 28 -8.70 3.71 -8.15
C ARG A 28 -8.35 2.46 -8.95
N LEU A 29 -8.81 2.41 -10.19
CA LEU A 29 -8.39 1.41 -11.16
C LEU A 29 -7.18 1.93 -11.94
N LEU A 30 -6.04 1.26 -11.82
CA LEU A 30 -4.77 1.66 -12.41
C LEU A 30 -4.34 0.67 -13.48
N GLN A 31 -3.82 1.20 -14.59
CA GLN A 31 -3.25 0.41 -15.68
C GLN A 31 -1.81 0.89 -15.97
N TYR A 32 -0.89 -0.05 -16.04
CA TYR A 32 0.52 0.18 -16.38
C TYR A 32 0.91 -0.67 -17.57
N SER A 33 1.45 -0.06 -18.63
CA SER A 33 1.90 -0.74 -19.85
C SER A 33 3.33 -0.31 -20.18
N GLY A 34 4.08 -1.16 -20.87
CA GLY A 34 5.37 -0.86 -21.53
C GLY A 34 6.22 0.26 -20.92
N GLY A 35 7.09 -0.08 -19.98
CA GLY A 35 8.00 0.83 -19.27
C GLY A 35 7.36 1.63 -18.13
N ALA A 36 6.03 1.70 -18.06
CA ALA A 36 5.33 2.45 -17.02
C ALA A 36 5.68 1.93 -15.62
N ASN A 37 5.94 2.87 -14.72
CA ASN A 37 6.26 2.68 -13.31
C ASN A 37 5.53 3.76 -12.48
N PHE A 38 5.62 3.65 -11.16
CA PHE A 38 5.24 4.73 -10.26
C PHE A 38 6.39 4.98 -9.29
N LYS A 39 6.81 6.24 -9.19
CA LYS A 39 7.97 6.65 -8.39
C LYS A 39 7.80 6.25 -6.92
N ALA A 40 8.92 6.09 -6.25
CA ALA A 40 8.92 5.77 -4.83
C ALA A 40 8.22 6.88 -4.01
N HIS A 41 7.33 6.49 -3.10
CA HIS A 41 6.54 7.41 -2.29
C HIS A 41 5.97 6.72 -1.04
N VAL A 42 5.41 7.52 -0.13
CA VAL A 42 4.52 7.07 0.94
C VAL A 42 3.15 7.69 0.75
N ASP A 43 2.10 6.89 0.82
CA ASP A 43 0.71 7.36 0.79
C ASP A 43 0.27 7.86 2.18
N SER A 44 0.95 8.89 2.66
CA SER A 44 0.84 9.41 4.04
C SER A 44 -0.50 10.08 4.36
N GLY A 45 -1.32 10.37 3.34
CA GLY A 45 -2.67 10.90 3.51
C GLY A 45 -3.70 9.86 3.99
N TRP A 46 -3.36 8.57 4.03
CA TRP A 46 -4.30 7.49 4.31
C TRP A 46 -3.86 6.60 5.47
N ALA A 47 -4.83 6.01 6.17
CA ALA A 47 -4.57 5.18 7.34
C ALA A 47 -3.80 3.89 6.96
N CYS A 48 -4.32 3.24 5.93
CA CYS A 48 -3.78 2.05 5.31
C CYS A 48 -4.05 2.10 3.81
N GLN A 49 -3.35 1.25 3.08
CA GLN A 49 -3.51 1.11 1.65
C GLN A 49 -3.47 -0.36 1.26
N ALA A 50 -4.29 -0.72 0.28
CA ALA A 50 -4.27 -2.02 -0.34
C ALA A 50 -4.12 -1.91 -1.86
N LEU A 51 -3.38 -2.83 -2.45
CA LEU A 51 -3.38 -3.11 -3.88
C LEU A 51 -4.00 -4.47 -4.12
N VAL A 52 -5.02 -4.54 -4.97
CA VAL A 52 -5.59 -5.80 -5.44
C VAL A 52 -5.17 -6.01 -6.89
N TYR A 53 -4.38 -7.06 -7.16
CA TYR A 53 -3.87 -7.34 -8.49
C TYR A 53 -4.92 -8.07 -9.33
N LEU A 54 -5.32 -7.47 -10.45
CA LEU A 54 -6.42 -7.98 -11.27
C LEU A 54 -5.99 -8.99 -12.33
N ASN A 55 -4.69 -9.04 -12.64
CA ASN A 55 -4.15 -9.93 -13.64
C ASN A 55 -2.68 -10.30 -13.34
N GLU A 56 -2.12 -11.21 -14.14
CA GLU A 56 -0.73 -11.69 -13.97
C GLU A 56 -0.04 -12.10 -15.29
N ASP A 57 -0.67 -11.78 -16.43
CA ASP A 57 -0.18 -11.95 -17.81
C ASP A 57 0.76 -10.80 -18.22
N PHE A 58 1.74 -10.48 -17.37
CA PHE A 58 2.75 -9.44 -17.63
C PHE A 58 4.10 -9.79 -16.98
N SER A 59 5.15 -9.07 -17.38
CA SER A 59 6.49 -9.15 -16.79
C SER A 59 6.92 -7.83 -16.17
N GLY A 60 7.80 -7.89 -15.15
CA GLY A 60 8.13 -6.72 -14.32
C GLY A 60 6.97 -6.35 -13.38
N GLY A 61 6.78 -5.06 -13.13
CA GLY A 61 5.60 -4.56 -12.42
C GLY A 61 5.56 -4.89 -10.92
N TYR A 62 6.69 -5.18 -10.29
CA TYR A 62 6.75 -5.50 -8.86
C TYR A 62 6.27 -4.35 -7.98
N THR A 63 5.77 -4.65 -6.79
CA THR A 63 5.64 -3.64 -5.72
C THR A 63 6.77 -3.88 -4.73
N GLU A 64 7.61 -2.87 -4.52
CA GLU A 64 8.82 -3.00 -3.71
C GLU A 64 8.78 -2.01 -2.54
N PHE A 65 9.23 -2.44 -1.37
CA PHE A 65 9.40 -1.66 -0.15
C PHE A 65 10.89 -1.67 0.21
N PRO A 66 11.69 -0.71 -0.30
CA PRO A 66 13.15 -0.73 -0.15
C PRO A 66 13.61 -0.79 1.31
N ASN A 67 12.92 -0.05 2.20
CA ASN A 67 13.27 0.01 3.62
C ASN A 67 12.94 -1.26 4.41
N LEU A 68 12.26 -2.22 3.77
CA LEU A 68 11.93 -3.53 4.34
C LEU A 68 12.67 -4.67 3.63
N ASP A 69 13.52 -4.36 2.64
CA ASP A 69 14.12 -5.34 1.71
C ASP A 69 13.06 -6.33 1.16
N ALA A 70 11.87 -5.81 0.85
CA ALA A 70 10.71 -6.62 0.48
C ALA A 70 10.26 -6.31 -0.94
N LYS A 71 10.09 -7.37 -1.74
CA LYS A 71 9.68 -7.28 -3.15
C LYS A 71 8.57 -8.27 -3.46
N TYR A 72 7.44 -7.76 -3.91
CA TYR A 72 6.23 -8.55 -4.14
C TYR A 72 5.92 -8.65 -5.62
N ARG A 73 5.85 -9.89 -6.12
CA ARG A 73 5.37 -10.18 -7.48
C ARG A 73 3.84 -10.14 -7.48
N PRO A 74 3.21 -9.33 -8.34
CA PRO A 74 1.76 -9.37 -8.53
C PRO A 74 1.28 -10.78 -8.91
N ARG A 75 0.16 -11.19 -8.32
CA ARG A 75 -0.53 -12.45 -8.61
C ARG A 75 -2.01 -12.16 -8.66
N ARG A 76 -2.69 -12.65 -9.70
CA ARG A 76 -4.12 -12.37 -9.90
C ARG A 76 -4.92 -12.79 -8.66
N GLY A 77 -5.77 -11.89 -8.17
CA GLY A 77 -6.64 -12.11 -7.00
C GLY A 77 -5.96 -11.93 -5.64
N ARG A 78 -4.63 -11.72 -5.58
CA ARG A 78 -3.97 -11.39 -4.31
C ARG A 78 -4.11 -9.90 -4.00
N ALA A 79 -4.23 -9.62 -2.71
CA ALA A 79 -4.13 -8.28 -2.17
C ALA A 79 -2.82 -8.13 -1.40
N LEU A 80 -2.20 -6.96 -1.52
CA LEU A 80 -1.12 -6.49 -0.66
C LEU A 80 -1.67 -5.34 0.17
N LEU A 81 -1.60 -5.45 1.50
CA LEU A 81 -2.18 -4.48 2.44
C LEU A 81 -1.09 -4.05 3.44
N TRP A 82 -0.95 -2.74 3.65
CA TRP A 82 -0.02 -2.19 4.61
C TRP A 82 -0.57 -0.92 5.29
N ARG A 83 0.08 -0.53 6.39
CA ARG A 83 -0.18 0.73 7.08
C ARG A 83 0.62 1.84 6.40
N SER A 84 -0.04 2.90 5.98
CA SER A 84 0.60 4.03 5.29
C SER A 84 0.80 5.25 6.20
N MET A 85 0.22 5.24 7.40
CA MET A 85 0.43 6.32 8.36
C MET A 85 1.82 6.31 8.98
N VAL A 86 2.32 7.53 9.18
CA VAL A 86 3.59 7.88 9.79
C VAL A 86 3.52 7.85 11.33
N VAL A 87 2.48 7.24 11.93
CA VAL A 87 2.29 7.27 13.40
C VAL A 87 3.45 6.56 14.09
N GLY A 88 4.25 7.34 14.83
CA GLY A 88 5.42 6.86 15.57
C GLY A 88 6.69 6.74 14.75
N HIS A 89 6.65 7.02 13.44
CA HIS A 89 7.87 7.12 12.63
C HIS A 89 8.58 8.44 12.94
N ARG A 90 9.89 8.36 13.15
CA ARG A 90 10.76 9.53 13.33
C ARG A 90 11.75 9.53 12.17
N PRO A 91 11.54 10.40 11.17
CA PRO A 91 12.39 10.38 9.99
C PRO A 91 13.80 10.86 10.35
N ALA A 92 14.82 10.24 9.75
CA ALA A 92 16.22 10.64 9.90
C ALA A 92 16.46 12.06 9.39
N VAL A 93 15.73 12.46 8.34
CA VAL A 93 15.73 13.82 7.80
C VAL A 93 14.37 14.46 8.09
N PRO A 94 14.32 15.60 8.83
CA PRO A 94 13.06 16.28 9.12
C PRO A 94 12.26 16.59 7.85
N GLY A 95 11.00 16.16 7.81
CA GLY A 95 10.09 16.36 6.69
C GLY A 95 10.21 15.35 5.54
N SER A 96 11.21 14.46 5.55
CA SER A 96 11.29 13.34 4.60
C SER A 96 10.47 12.13 5.07
N LEU A 97 10.03 11.32 4.11
CA LEU A 97 9.43 10.01 4.33
C LEU A 97 10.21 8.88 3.64
N ASP A 98 11.40 9.16 3.13
CA ASP A 98 12.18 8.21 2.33
C ASP A 98 12.68 7.02 3.14
N ASP A 99 12.80 7.15 4.46
CA ASP A 99 13.17 6.08 5.40
C ASP A 99 11.96 5.38 6.04
N HIS A 100 10.74 5.77 5.65
CA HIS A 100 9.53 5.18 6.21
C HIS A 100 9.34 3.72 5.73
N PRO A 101 8.92 2.77 6.58
CA PRO A 101 8.69 1.38 6.19
C PRO A 101 7.68 1.18 5.04
N ALA A 102 6.72 2.11 4.89
CA ALA A 102 5.74 2.11 3.81
C ALA A 102 6.20 2.83 2.54
N PHE A 103 7.45 3.29 2.49
CA PHE A 103 8.05 3.85 1.28
C PHE A 103 8.11 2.76 0.23
N HIS A 104 7.40 2.96 -0.88
CA HIS A 104 7.20 1.90 -1.86
C HIS A 104 7.20 2.44 -3.29
N VAL A 105 7.54 1.56 -4.21
CA VAL A 105 7.68 1.84 -5.64
C VAL A 105 6.91 0.79 -6.45
N ALA A 106 6.25 1.23 -7.52
CA ALA A 106 5.75 0.31 -8.53
C ALA A 106 6.81 0.17 -9.62
N GLY A 107 7.51 -0.97 -9.64
CA GLY A 107 8.53 -1.27 -10.63
C GLY A 107 7.97 -1.26 -12.06
N ALA A 108 8.84 -1.03 -13.04
CA ALA A 108 8.44 -0.93 -14.44
C ALA A 108 7.79 -2.21 -14.97
N VAL A 109 6.68 -2.06 -15.70
CA VAL A 109 6.10 -3.16 -16.50
C VAL A 109 6.94 -3.32 -17.76
N VAL A 110 7.59 -4.47 -17.93
CA VAL A 110 8.53 -4.69 -19.05
C VAL A 110 7.81 -5.27 -20.27
N GLY A 111 6.80 -6.11 -20.06
CA GLY A 111 6.00 -6.70 -21.13
C GLY A 111 4.55 -6.92 -20.68
N GLY A 112 3.61 -6.75 -21.61
CA GLY A 112 2.18 -6.82 -21.32
C GLY A 112 1.64 -5.58 -20.59
N THR A 113 0.53 -5.77 -19.88
CA THR A 113 -0.18 -4.71 -19.16
C THR A 113 -0.55 -5.19 -17.76
N LYS A 114 -0.18 -4.43 -16.73
CA LYS A 114 -0.57 -4.66 -15.33
C LYS A 114 -1.82 -3.85 -14.99
N ARG A 115 -2.80 -4.48 -14.34
CA ARG A 115 -4.03 -3.85 -13.85
C ARG A 115 -4.19 -4.08 -12.35
N VAL A 116 -4.46 -3.01 -11.61
CA VAL A 116 -4.53 -3.03 -10.15
C VAL A 116 -5.65 -2.13 -9.66
N VAL A 117 -6.34 -2.55 -8.61
CA VAL A 117 -7.18 -1.67 -7.81
C VAL A 117 -6.37 -1.16 -6.62
N SER A 118 -6.23 0.16 -6.50
CA SER A 118 -5.76 0.79 -5.27
C SER A 118 -6.96 1.14 -4.39
N VAL A 119 -6.92 0.68 -3.14
CA VAL A 119 -7.91 0.97 -2.11
C VAL A 119 -7.21 1.73 -0.99
N HIS A 120 -7.66 2.94 -0.74
CA HIS A 120 -7.25 3.67 0.46
C HIS A 120 -8.21 3.34 1.60
N LEU A 121 -7.68 3.21 2.80
CA LEU A 121 -8.46 2.97 4.00
C LEU A 121 -8.35 4.21 4.90
N VAL A 122 -9.50 4.70 5.35
CA VAL A 122 -9.63 5.86 6.24
C VAL A 122 -10.00 5.42 7.65
N VAL A 123 -9.57 6.20 8.63
CA VAL A 123 -10.04 6.08 10.02
C VAL A 123 -11.23 7.05 10.18
N THR A 124 -12.34 6.53 10.69
CA THR A 124 -13.57 7.29 11.01
C THR A 124 -13.95 7.11 12.46
#